data_AF-A0A9E7HAL9-F1
#
_entry.id   AF-A0A9E7HAL9-F1
#
_cell.length_a   1.000
_cell.length_b   1.000
_cell.length_c   1.000
_cell.angle_alpha   90.00
_cell.angle_beta   90.00
_cell.angle_gamma   90.00
#
_symmetry.space_group_name_H-M   'P 1'
#
loop_
_entity.id
_entity.type
_entity.pdbx_description
1 polymer ?
#
loop_
_entity_poly.entity_id
_entity_poly.type
_entity_poly.pdbx_seq_one_letter_code
_entity_poly.pdbx_strand_id
1 'polypeptide(L)' 'MSLGWERYYDDPGLLQFHKRSSVDLISLPKEFSRFKSMHMYDIVVKNRESFRVVDM' A
#
# COMPACT_ATOMS: atom_id res chain seq x y z
N MET A 1 5.23 13.22 -10.35
CA MET A 1 4.31 13.52 -9.24
C MET A 1 4.29 12.31 -8.32
N SER A 2 4.36 12.49 -7.00
CA SER A 2 4.21 11.39 -6.04
C SER A 2 2.73 11.00 -5.90
N LEU A 3 2.44 9.77 -5.49
CA LEU A 3 1.07 9.24 -5.36
C LEU A 3 0.31 9.77 -4.12
N GLY A 4 0.88 10.74 -3.39
CA GLY A 4 0.24 11.37 -2.22
C GLY A 4 0.28 10.55 -0.93
N TRP A 5 1.07 9.48 -0.88
CA TRP A 5 1.26 8.63 0.30
C TRP A 5 2.33 9.17 1.24
N GLU A 6 2.07 9.06 2.55
CA GLU A 6 2.99 9.42 3.63
C GLU A 6 3.21 8.25 4.57
N ARG A 7 4.44 8.12 5.09
CA ARG A 7 4.85 7.03 5.97
C ARG A 7 4.64 7.40 7.45
N TYR A 8 4.07 6.48 8.24
CA TYR A 8 3.98 6.60 9.71
C TYR A 8 4.91 5.64 10.44
N TYR A 9 5.55 6.04 11.54
CA TYR A 9 6.57 5.22 12.21
C TYR A 9 6.11 4.58 13.52
N ASP A 10 4.80 4.50 13.75
CA ASP A 10 4.23 4.14 15.05
C ASP A 10 4.41 2.65 15.39
N ASP A 11 4.23 1.75 14.42
CA ASP A 11 4.47 0.32 14.59
C ASP A 11 5.81 -0.09 13.93
N PRO A 12 6.83 -0.51 14.71
CA PRO A 12 8.13 -0.89 14.18
C PRO A 12 8.11 -2.17 13.33
N GLY A 13 7.05 -2.98 13.41
CA GLY A 13 6.83 -4.19 12.63
C GLY A 13 6.10 -3.97 11.30
N LEU A 14 5.57 -2.77 11.06
CA LEU A 14 4.77 -2.44 9.88
C LEU A 14 5.35 -1.30 9.06
N LEU A 15 5.15 -1.39 7.74
CA LEU A 15 5.23 -0.30 6.79
C LEU A 15 3.82 0.19 6.44
N GLN A 16 3.32 1.13 7.22
CA GLN A 16 2.07 1.86 7.04
C GLN A 16 2.22 3.16 6.24
N PHE A 17 1.30 3.37 5.30
CA PHE A 17 1.22 4.55 4.46
C PHE A 17 -0.20 5.10 4.46
N HIS A 18 -0.36 6.41 4.64
CA HIS A 18 -1.65 7.10 4.56
C HIS A 18 -1.67 8.09 3.40
N LYS A 19 -2.81 8.18 2.71
CA LYS A 19 -2.96 9.05 1.55
C LYS A 19 -3.56 10.38 2.00
N ARG A 20 -2.84 11.50 1.82
CA ARG A 20 -3.30 12.83 2.31
C ARG A 20 -4.70 13.23 1.85
N SER A 21 -5.15 12.74 0.69
CA SER A 21 -6.41 13.12 0.06
C SER A 21 -7.56 12.16 0.33
N SER A 22 -7.37 11.09 1.11
CA SER A 22 -8.42 10.11 1.44
C SER A 22 -8.19 9.48 2.80
N VAL A 23 -9.09 8.60 3.25
CA VAL A 23 -8.92 7.79 4.46
C VAL A 23 -8.15 6.50 4.19
N ASP A 24 -7.47 6.40 3.04
CA ASP A 24 -6.79 5.18 2.65
C ASP A 24 -5.52 4.95 3.47
N LEU A 25 -5.39 3.71 3.97
CA LEU A 25 -4.22 3.22 4.69
C LEU A 25 -3.74 1.92 4.04
N ILE A 26 -2.48 1.86 3.62
CA ILE A 26 -1.80 0.62 3.23
C ILE A 26 -0.93 0.18 4.39
N SER A 27 -1.10 -1.04 4.88
CA SER A 27 -0.24 -1.62 5.93
C SER A 27 0.47 -2.87 5.40
N LEU A 28 1.79 -2.79 5.28
CA LEU A 28 2.64 -3.89 4.82
C LEU A 28 3.46 -4.42 6.00
N PRO A 29 3.78 -5.73 6.02
CA PRO A 29 4.79 -6.22 6.95
C PRO A 29 6.15 -5.61 6.60
N LYS A 30 6.92 -5.22 7.62
CA LYS A 30 8.31 -4.80 7.43
C LYS A 30 9.19 -5.93 6.88
N GLU A 31 8.93 -7.15 7.36
CA GLU A 31 9.61 -8.36 6.88
C GLU A 31 8.91 -8.88 5.63
N PHE A 32 9.64 -8.90 4.51
CA PHE A 32 9.10 -9.34 3.23
C PHE A 32 8.64 -10.81 3.25
N SER A 33 9.23 -11.66 4.09
CA SER A 33 8.81 -13.06 4.27
C SER A 33 7.36 -13.21 4.78
N ARG A 34 6.79 -12.16 5.37
CA ARG A 34 5.40 -12.12 5.84
C ARG A 34 4.45 -11.50 4.80
N PHE A 35 4.97 -11.05 3.67
CA PHE A 35 4.21 -10.47 2.59
C PHE A 35 3.36 -11.54 1.88
N LYS A 36 2.12 -11.17 1.52
CA LYS A 36 1.05 -12.06 1.06
C LYS A 36 0.23 -11.34 0.00
N SER A 37 -0.51 -12.11 -0.80
CA SER A 37 -1.38 -11.60 -1.87
C SER A 37 -2.38 -10.54 -1.40
N MET A 38 -2.90 -10.63 -0.17
CA MET A 38 -3.80 -9.61 0.39
C MET A 38 -3.16 -8.21 0.44
N HIS A 39 -1.85 -8.12 0.70
CA HIS A 39 -1.15 -6.84 0.74
C HIS A 39 -0.97 -6.27 -0.68
N MET A 40 -0.69 -7.12 -1.66
CA MET A 40 -0.69 -6.71 -3.08
C MET A 40 -2.06 -6.22 -3.52
N TYR A 41 -3.11 -6.96 -3.16
CA TYR A 41 -4.49 -6.57 -3.49
C TYR A 41 -4.80 -5.19 -2.95
N ASP A 42 -4.46 -4.91 -1.69
CA ASP A 42 -4.66 -3.61 -1.06
C ASP A 42 -3.91 -2.49 -1.79
N ILE A 43 -2.64 -2.71 -2.15
CA ILE A 43 -1.84 -1.77 -2.95
C ILE A 43 -2.52 -1.47 -4.28
N VAL A 44 -2.96 -2.50 -5.01
CA VAL A 44 -3.57 -2.34 -6.34
C VAL A 44 -4.89 -1.60 -6.26
N VAL A 45 -5.78 -1.98 -5.33
CA VAL A 45 -7.10 -1.35 -5.18
C VAL A 45 -6.95 0.12 -4.79
N LYS A 46 -6.04 0.46 -3.87
CA LYS A 46 -5.84 1.84 -3.39
C LYS A 46 -5.07 2.74 -4.36
N ASN A 47 -4.49 2.15 -5.41
CA ASN A 47 -3.78 2.87 -6.47
C ASN A 47 -4.33 2.49 -7.84
N ARG A 48 -5.64 2.23 -7.96
CA ARG A 48 -6.27 1.71 -9.17
C ARG A 48 -5.87 2.46 -10.44
N GLU A 49 -5.79 3.79 -10.40
CA GLU A 49 -5.39 4.64 -11.54
C GLU A 49 -3.93 4.44 -11.99
N SER A 50 -3.09 3.86 -11.13
CA SER A 50 -1.68 3.54 -11.40
C SER A 50 -1.47 2.10 -11.84
N PHE A 51 -2.50 1.26 -11.80
CA PHE A 51 -2.42 -0.14 -12.20
C PHE A 51 -3.31 -0.41 -13.41
N ARG A 52 -2.74 -1.09 -14.40
CA ARG A 52 -3.50 -1.60 -15.55
C ARG A 52 -3.65 -3.11 -15.39
N VAL A 53 -4.90 -3.58 -15.38
CA VAL A 53 -5.19 -5.01 -15.52
C VAL A 53 -5.07 -5.36 -17.00
N VAL A 54 -4.28 -6.39 -17.31
CA VAL A 54 -4.14 -6.94 -18.65
C VAL A 54 -4.55 -8.40 -18.60
N ASP A 55 -5.39 -8.80 -19.55
CA ASP A 55 -5.65 -10.21 -19.81
C ASP A 55 -4.45 -10.80 -20.57
N MET A 56 -4.17 -12.09 -20.33
CA MET A 56 -3.09 -12.84 -20.99
C MET A 56 -3.53 -13.39 -22.35
#